data_AF-A0A914RHY6-F1
#
_entry.id   AF-A0A914RHY6-F1
#
_cell.length_a   1.000
_cell.length_b   1.000
_cell.length_c   1.000
_cell.angle_alpha   90.00
_cell.angle_beta   90.00
_cell.angle_gamma   90.00
#
_symmetry.space_group_name_H-M   'P 1'
#
loop_
_entity.id
_entity.type
_entity.pdbx_description
1 polymer ?
#
loop_
_entity_poly.entity_id
_entity_poly.type
_entity_poly.pdbx_seq_one_letter_code
_entity_poly.pdbx_strand_id
1 'polypeptide(L)'
;MSLSSPLSNVRILDFSRILSAPFASMLLGDLGAEIWKIERPGSGDEIRSWAPSWTPSGQSCFYVSVNRNKKSIALNLKHPKGQQLVRYGPDGPYATRAAYDINVEAIGGFMDTTGPKEGQPCIAGSDVVAMMTGLYAHGAILAALLQRTTTGKGEKIDCNLLSTQ
;
A
#
# COMPACT_ATOMS: atom_id res chain seq x y z
N MET A 1 -11.83 27.80 16.25
CA MET A 1 -12.45 26.79 15.38
C MET A 1 -11.76 25.47 15.65
N SER A 2 -12.48 24.41 16.01
CA SER A 2 -11.89 23.07 16.06
C SER A 2 -11.51 22.70 14.62
N LEU A 3 -10.22 22.61 14.33
CA LEU A 3 -9.71 22.19 13.02
C LEU A 3 -10.01 20.70 12.88
N SER A 4 -11.16 20.37 12.29
CA SER A 4 -11.47 19.01 11.88
C SER A 4 -10.37 18.53 10.92
N SER A 5 -9.84 17.34 11.14
CA SER A 5 -8.80 16.76 10.29
C SER A 5 -9.26 16.69 8.81
N PRO A 6 -8.38 16.91 7.83
CA PRO A 6 -8.75 17.07 6.42
C PRO A 6 -9.60 15.94 5.84
N LEU A 7 -9.36 14.69 6.29
CA LEU A 7 -10.08 13.50 5.83
C LEU A 7 -10.99 12.88 6.90
N SER A 8 -11.40 13.65 7.91
CA SER A 8 -12.24 13.15 9.03
C SER A 8 -13.58 12.54 8.62
N ASN A 9 -14.06 12.81 7.41
CA ASN A 9 -15.28 12.25 6.82
C ASN A 9 -15.02 11.11 5.82
N VAL A 10 -13.77 10.67 5.67
CA VAL A 10 -13.37 9.60 4.74
C VAL A 10 -13.22 8.29 5.50
N ARG A 11 -13.81 7.22 4.96
CA ARG A 11 -13.58 5.85 5.41
C ARG A 11 -12.93 5.03 4.32
N ILE A 12 -11.94 4.22 4.69
CA ILE A 12 -11.15 3.39 3.78
C ILE A 12 -11.22 1.94 4.24
N LEU A 13 -11.59 1.05 3.32
CA LEU A 13 -11.41 -0.40 3.48
C LEU A 13 -10.08 -0.77 2.83
N ASP A 14 -9.10 -1.11 3.66
CA ASP A 14 -7.75 -1.44 3.23
C ASP A 14 -7.58 -2.96 3.14
N PHE A 15 -7.70 -3.50 1.93
CA PHE A 15 -7.46 -4.92 1.63
C PHE A 15 -6.00 -5.23 1.30
N SER A 16 -5.13 -4.23 1.40
CA SER A 16 -3.75 -4.36 0.95
C SER A 16 -2.87 -5.07 1.97
N ARG A 17 -1.75 -5.59 1.44
CA ARG A 17 -0.74 -6.36 2.16
C ARG A 17 0.63 -5.79 1.84
N ILE A 18 1.63 -6.12 2.67
CA ILE A 18 3.02 -5.77 2.43
C ILE A 18 3.25 -4.25 2.55
N LEU A 19 3.76 -3.54 1.54
CA LEU A 19 4.35 -2.22 1.76
C LEU A 19 3.62 -1.08 1.04
N SER A 20 3.52 -1.09 -0.29
CA SER A 20 3.08 0.08 -1.06
C SER A 20 1.70 0.63 -0.69
N ALA A 21 0.68 -0.22 -0.79
CA ALA A 21 -0.70 0.19 -0.51
C ALA A 21 -0.99 0.35 1.00
N PRO A 22 -0.37 -0.44 1.90
CA PRO A 22 -0.43 -0.14 3.33
C PRO A 22 0.17 1.23 3.67
N PHE A 23 1.28 1.60 3.04
CA PHE A 23 1.89 2.93 3.20
C PHE A 23 0.97 4.04 2.68
N ALA A 24 0.37 3.87 1.49
CA ALA A 24 -0.56 4.84 0.92
C ALA A 24 -1.77 5.12 1.84
N SER A 25 -2.42 4.05 2.30
CA SER A 25 -3.56 4.17 3.20
C SER A 25 -3.14 4.74 4.56
N MET A 26 -2.00 4.35 5.11
CA MET A 26 -1.48 4.93 6.37
C MET A 26 -1.34 6.44 6.28
N LEU A 27 -0.79 6.98 5.17
CA LEU A 27 -0.68 8.43 4.96
C LEU A 27 -2.06 9.12 4.94
N LEU A 28 -3.08 8.49 4.35
CA LEU A 28 -4.46 9.01 4.41
C LEU A 28 -5.00 8.99 5.86
N GLY A 29 -4.59 8.01 6.66
CA GLY A 29 -4.94 7.90 8.08
C GLY A 29 -4.28 8.99 8.92
N ASP A 30 -3.03 9.34 8.60
CA ASP A 30 -2.33 10.49 9.19
C ASP A 30 -3.08 11.82 8.89
N LEU A 31 -3.79 11.89 7.75
CA LEU A 31 -4.69 13.00 7.40
C LEU A 31 -6.11 12.89 7.99
N GLY A 32 -6.35 11.91 8.88
CA GLY A 32 -7.59 11.75 9.63
C GLY A 32 -8.64 10.82 9.02
N ALA A 33 -8.33 10.09 7.95
CA ALA A 33 -9.23 9.09 7.41
C ALA A 33 -9.42 7.92 8.40
N GLU A 34 -10.64 7.39 8.50
CA GLU A 34 -10.88 6.17 9.25
C GLU A 34 -10.53 4.95 8.40
N ILE A 35 -9.55 4.15 8.84
CA ILE A 35 -9.06 3.01 8.07
C ILE A 35 -9.40 1.70 8.77
N TRP A 36 -10.02 0.81 8.01
CA TRP A 36 -10.26 -0.58 8.38
C TRP A 36 -9.43 -1.49 7.50
N LYS A 37 -8.34 -2.01 8.05
CA LYS A 37 -7.51 -3.04 7.41
C LYS A 37 -8.23 -4.38 7.50
N ILE A 38 -8.44 -5.01 6.35
CA ILE A 38 -9.13 -6.28 6.22
C ILE A 38 -8.12 -7.38 5.96
N GLU A 39 -8.02 -8.31 6.90
CA GLU A 39 -6.92 -9.27 6.95
C GLU A 39 -7.38 -10.72 6.86
N ARG A 40 -6.46 -11.61 6.52
CA ARG A 40 -6.73 -13.05 6.47
C ARG A 40 -6.89 -13.61 7.89
N PRO A 41 -7.94 -14.39 8.16
CA PRO A 41 -8.05 -15.10 9.43
C PRO A 41 -6.82 -15.98 9.71
N GLY A 42 -6.36 -15.98 10.96
CA GLY A 42 -5.22 -16.75 11.44
C GLY A 42 -3.84 -16.17 11.09
N SER A 43 -3.64 -15.73 9.85
CA SER A 43 -2.31 -15.30 9.34
C SER A 43 -2.12 -13.80 9.25
N GLY A 44 -3.15 -13.04 8.92
CA GLY A 44 -3.07 -11.60 8.68
C GLY A 44 -2.22 -11.20 7.47
N ASP A 45 -1.67 -9.98 7.53
CA ASP A 45 -0.62 -9.46 6.65
C ASP A 45 0.70 -10.24 6.84
N GLU A 46 1.41 -10.62 5.76
CA GLU A 46 2.65 -11.42 5.88
C GLU A 46 3.72 -10.72 6.72
N ILE A 47 3.80 -9.39 6.57
CA ILE A 47 4.82 -8.58 7.23
C ILE A 47 4.63 -8.50 8.74
N ARG A 48 3.52 -9.02 9.29
CA ARG A 48 3.37 -9.21 10.75
C ARG A 48 4.44 -10.13 11.33
N SER A 49 4.99 -11.00 10.49
CA SER A 49 5.99 -12.02 10.85
C SER A 49 7.39 -11.71 10.34
N TRP A 50 7.60 -10.59 9.64
CA TRP A 50 8.89 -10.28 9.02
C TRP A 50 9.90 -9.74 10.04
N ALA A 51 11.07 -10.38 10.09
CA ALA A 51 12.25 -9.98 10.86
C ALA A 51 13.15 -9.04 10.00
N PRO A 52 14.25 -8.44 10.50
CA PRO A 52 14.96 -8.76 11.75
C PRO A 52 14.47 -7.97 12.97
N SER A 53 13.78 -6.84 12.77
CA SER A 53 13.47 -5.89 13.84
C SER A 53 12.07 -6.07 14.40
N TRP A 54 11.98 -6.10 15.73
CA TRP A 54 10.73 -6.29 16.48
C TRP A 54 10.57 -5.18 17.51
N THR A 55 9.34 -4.73 17.74
CA THR A 55 9.01 -3.82 18.84
C THR A 55 9.14 -4.55 20.19
N PRO A 56 9.25 -3.83 21.31
CA PRO A 56 9.18 -4.45 22.65
C PRO A 56 7.88 -5.24 22.90
N SER A 57 6.80 -4.91 22.19
CA SER A 57 5.51 -5.63 22.21
C SER A 57 5.48 -6.88 21.32
N GLY A 58 6.59 -7.25 20.69
CA GLY A 58 6.68 -8.44 19.83
C GLY A 58 6.06 -8.28 18.44
N GLN A 59 5.83 -7.04 17.98
CA GLN A 59 5.31 -6.79 16.64
C GLN A 59 6.48 -6.55 15.67
N SER A 60 6.35 -7.01 14.42
CA SER A 60 7.34 -6.69 13.39
C SER A 60 7.43 -5.18 13.17
N CYS A 61 8.65 -4.65 13.14
CA CYS A 61 8.91 -3.25 12.80
C CYS A 61 8.43 -2.90 11.38
N PHE A 62 8.50 -3.85 10.44
CA PHE A 62 7.93 -3.69 9.09
C PHE A 62 6.43 -3.43 9.18
N TYR A 63 5.70 -4.25 9.93
CA TYR A 63 4.25 -4.08 10.06
C TYR A 63 3.86 -2.73 10.68
N VAL A 64 4.47 -2.36 11.81
CA VAL A 64 4.08 -1.12 12.52
C VAL A 64 4.50 0.13 11.76
N SER A 65 5.53 0.07 10.92
CA SER A 65 6.01 1.22 10.13
C SER A 65 5.01 1.71 9.08
N VAL A 66 4.14 0.82 8.56
CA VAL A 66 3.18 1.11 7.48
C VAL A 66 1.71 0.88 7.85
N ASN A 67 1.39 0.64 9.14
CA ASN A 67 0.02 0.35 9.58
C ASN A 67 -0.43 1.10 10.85
N ARG A 68 0.26 2.18 11.25
CA ARG A 68 -0.28 3.07 12.30
C ARG A 68 -1.62 3.70 11.86
N ASN A 69 -2.43 4.11 12.83
CA ASN A 69 -3.76 4.72 12.63
C ASN A 69 -4.83 3.82 11.98
N LYS A 70 -4.54 2.52 11.82
CA LYS A 70 -5.50 1.54 11.26
C LYS A 70 -6.17 0.72 12.35
N LYS A 71 -7.47 0.47 12.18
CA LYS A 71 -8.20 -0.61 12.84
C LYS A 71 -8.04 -1.87 11.99
N SER A 72 -7.95 -3.05 12.60
CA SER A 72 -7.81 -4.31 11.86
C SER A 72 -8.94 -5.27 12.20
N ILE A 73 -9.48 -5.94 11.18
CA ILE A 73 -10.43 -7.04 11.32
C ILE A 73 -10.03 -8.18 10.39
N ALA A 74 -10.17 -9.41 10.86
CA ALA A 74 -10.00 -10.59 10.03
C ALA A 74 -11.31 -10.94 9.29
N LEU A 75 -11.27 -11.06 7.96
CA LEU A 75 -12.41 -11.43 7.14
C LEU A 75 -12.03 -12.50 6.11
N ASN A 76 -12.80 -13.59 6.05
CA ASN A 76 -12.59 -14.63 5.06
C ASN A 76 -13.26 -14.27 3.73
N LEU A 77 -12.48 -13.72 2.78
CA LEU A 77 -12.95 -13.39 1.43
C LEU A 77 -13.22 -14.62 0.54
N LYS A 78 -12.87 -15.85 0.96
CA LYS A 78 -13.25 -17.08 0.24
C LYS A 78 -14.68 -17.52 0.55
N HIS A 79 -15.27 -16.98 1.61
CA HIS A 79 -16.67 -17.24 1.94
C HIS A 79 -17.58 -16.41 1.02
N PRO A 80 -18.71 -16.92 0.49
CA PRO A 80 -19.58 -16.18 -0.43
C PRO A 80 -20.02 -14.80 0.08
N LYS A 81 -20.30 -14.67 1.38
CA LYS A 81 -20.59 -13.37 2.03
C LYS A 81 -19.39 -12.40 2.05
N GLY A 82 -18.16 -12.92 2.07
CA GLY A 82 -16.94 -12.11 1.95
C GLY A 82 -16.68 -11.67 0.51
N GLN A 83 -17.01 -12.51 -0.48
CA GLN A 83 -16.88 -12.18 -1.90
C GLN A 83 -17.85 -11.10 -2.39
N GLN A 84 -19.03 -10.98 -1.76
CA GLN A 84 -19.99 -9.92 -2.06
C GLN A 84 -19.45 -8.51 -1.75
N LEU A 85 -18.37 -8.40 -0.97
CA LEU A 85 -17.79 -7.13 -0.52
C LEU A 85 -16.63 -6.62 -1.39
N VAL A 86 -16.06 -7.46 -2.30
CA VAL A 86 -14.80 -7.13 -3.00
C VAL A 86 -14.76 -7.76 -4.41
N ARG A 87 -14.74 -6.95 -5.47
CA ARG A 87 -14.37 -7.37 -6.84
C ARG A 87 -13.80 -6.17 -7.61
N TYR A 88 -12.56 -6.21 -8.16
CA TYR A 88 -12.11 -5.51 -9.40
C TYR A 88 -10.69 -5.93 -9.87
N GLY A 89 -10.57 -6.31 -11.17
CA GLY A 89 -9.54 -6.03 -12.20
C GLY A 89 -8.03 -6.40 -12.09
N PRO A 90 -7.48 -7.18 -13.06
CA PRO A 90 -6.03 -7.37 -13.27
C PRO A 90 -5.57 -7.25 -14.76
N ASP A 91 -5.58 -6.06 -15.38
CA ASP A 91 -5.19 -5.90 -16.80
C ASP A 91 -3.72 -5.45 -16.99
N GLY A 92 -3.06 -5.92 -18.06
CA GLY A 92 -1.70 -5.50 -18.47
C GLY A 92 -0.74 -6.64 -18.85
N PRO A 93 0.37 -6.37 -19.58
CA PRO A 93 1.28 -7.41 -20.09
C PRO A 93 2.06 -8.16 -19.00
N TYR A 94 2.10 -7.60 -17.78
CA TYR A 94 2.71 -8.20 -16.59
C TYR A 94 1.69 -8.59 -15.51
N ALA A 95 0.39 -8.54 -15.81
CA ALA A 95 -0.67 -8.70 -14.81
C ALA A 95 -0.68 -10.06 -14.08
N THR A 96 -0.04 -11.09 -14.66
CA THR A 96 0.07 -12.43 -14.07
C THR A 96 1.38 -12.68 -13.33
N ARG A 97 2.32 -11.72 -13.30
CA ARG A 97 3.62 -11.86 -12.62
C ARG A 97 3.59 -11.21 -11.24
N ALA A 98 4.19 -11.86 -10.25
CA ALA A 98 4.37 -11.25 -8.93
C ALA A 98 5.38 -10.10 -9.02
N ALA A 99 4.94 -8.90 -8.65
CA ALA A 99 5.80 -7.72 -8.58
C ALA A 99 6.34 -7.57 -7.15
N TYR A 100 7.65 -7.81 -7.01
CA TYR A 100 8.41 -7.52 -5.80
C TYR A 100 9.37 -6.37 -6.13
N ASP A 101 9.69 -5.55 -5.13
CA ASP A 101 10.54 -4.36 -5.24
C ASP A 101 11.82 -4.65 -6.06
N ILE A 102 12.54 -5.70 -5.66
CA ILE A 102 13.76 -6.21 -6.33
C ILE A 102 13.57 -6.51 -7.82
N ASN A 103 12.43 -7.10 -8.21
CA ASN A 103 12.18 -7.45 -9.62
C ASN A 103 11.85 -6.21 -10.43
N VAL A 104 11.17 -5.24 -9.84
CA VAL A 104 10.74 -4.02 -10.53
C VAL A 104 11.91 -3.04 -10.68
N GLU A 105 12.75 -2.90 -9.66
CA GLU A 105 14.00 -2.14 -9.74
C GLU A 105 14.94 -2.70 -10.83
N ALA A 106 15.06 -4.02 -10.91
CA ALA A 106 15.88 -4.68 -11.93
C ALA A 106 15.34 -4.43 -13.35
N ILE A 107 14.01 -4.52 -13.53
CA ILE A 107 13.38 -4.29 -14.84
C ILE A 107 13.38 -2.79 -15.22
N GLY A 108 13.31 -1.90 -14.24
CA GLY A 108 13.30 -0.45 -14.42
C GLY A 108 14.64 0.19 -14.68
N GLY A 109 15.74 -0.55 -14.51
CA GLY A 109 17.09 -0.01 -14.57
C GLY A 109 17.51 0.75 -13.30
N PHE A 110 16.69 0.77 -12.25
CA PHE A 110 17.02 1.49 -11.01
C PHE A 110 18.26 0.89 -10.31
N MET A 111 18.40 -0.44 -10.36
CA MET A 111 19.59 -1.13 -9.85
C MET A 111 20.86 -0.76 -10.61
N ASP A 112 20.77 -0.52 -11.92
CA ASP A 112 21.93 -0.18 -12.75
C ASP A 112 22.51 1.19 -12.36
N THR A 113 21.65 2.09 -11.88
CA THR A 113 22.03 3.40 -11.37
C THR A 113 22.44 3.42 -9.89
N THR A 114 22.36 2.28 -9.20
CA THR A 114 22.55 2.17 -7.75
C THR A 114 23.76 1.30 -7.42
N GLY A 115 24.70 1.85 -6.63
CA GLY A 115 25.92 1.16 -6.22
C GLY A 115 27.19 1.88 -6.68
N PRO A 116 28.37 1.25 -6.50
CA PRO A 116 29.64 1.82 -6.92
C PRO A 116 29.73 2.00 -8.44
N LYS A 117 30.36 3.08 -8.91
CA LYS A 117 30.51 3.42 -10.35
C LYS A 117 31.13 2.30 -11.20
N GLU A 118 32.01 1.48 -10.61
CA GLU A 118 32.61 0.30 -11.26
C GLU A 118 32.26 -1.00 -10.51
N GLY A 119 31.08 -1.04 -9.89
CA GLY A 119 30.55 -2.19 -9.14
C GLY A 119 29.43 -2.92 -9.86
N GLN A 120 28.96 -4.02 -9.27
CA GLN A 120 27.75 -4.68 -9.73
C GLN A 120 26.51 -3.83 -9.37
N PRO A 121 25.44 -3.88 -10.19
CA PRO A 121 24.15 -3.27 -9.87
C PRO A 121 23.69 -3.70 -8.47
N CYS A 122 23.33 -2.73 -7.64
CA CYS A 122 22.87 -2.96 -6.28
C CYS A 122 21.38 -2.67 -6.17
N ILE A 123 20.67 -3.43 -5.34
CA ILE A 123 19.33 -3.03 -4.89
C ILE A 123 19.43 -1.73 -4.09
N ALA A 124 18.46 -0.85 -4.25
CA ALA A 124 18.35 0.33 -3.39
C ALA A 124 18.21 -0.06 -1.91
N GLY A 125 18.79 0.76 -1.03
CA GLY A 125 18.59 0.60 0.40
C GLY A 125 17.19 1.09 0.79
N SER A 126 16.40 0.21 1.42
CA SER A 126 14.96 0.40 1.75
C SER A 126 14.06 0.25 0.52
N ASP A 127 12.89 -0.37 0.69
CA ASP A 127 11.95 -0.74 -0.41
C ASP A 127 11.39 0.49 -1.17
N VAL A 128 12.22 1.14 -1.97
CA VAL A 128 12.02 2.52 -2.44
C VAL A 128 10.93 2.60 -3.50
N VAL A 129 10.89 1.63 -4.41
CA VAL A 129 9.87 1.56 -5.46
C VAL A 129 8.51 1.29 -4.84
N ALA A 130 8.47 0.45 -3.81
CA ALA A 130 7.27 0.19 -3.04
C ALA A 130 6.75 1.46 -2.34
N MET A 131 7.63 2.25 -1.72
CA MET A 131 7.27 3.52 -1.08
C MET A 131 6.82 4.58 -2.10
N MET A 132 7.52 4.72 -3.23
CA MET A 132 7.15 5.64 -4.32
C MET A 132 5.78 5.30 -4.90
N THR A 133 5.52 4.02 -5.13
CA THR A 133 4.20 3.53 -5.57
C THR A 133 3.12 3.89 -4.56
N GLY A 134 3.41 3.73 -3.27
CA GLY A 134 2.49 4.11 -2.20
C GLY A 134 2.20 5.61 -2.19
N LEU A 135 3.21 6.45 -2.40
CA LEU A 135 3.05 7.90 -2.47
C LEU A 135 2.25 8.33 -3.70
N TYR A 136 2.48 7.69 -4.85
CA TYR A 136 1.71 7.92 -6.06
C TYR A 136 0.23 7.54 -5.86
N ALA A 137 -0.05 6.37 -5.29
CA ALA A 137 -1.41 5.93 -4.97
C ALA A 137 -2.09 6.88 -3.97
N HIS A 138 -1.37 7.35 -2.94
CA HIS A 138 -1.87 8.36 -2.01
C HIS A 138 -2.27 9.65 -2.73
N GLY A 139 -1.40 10.18 -3.60
CA GLY A 139 -1.69 11.37 -4.41
C GLY A 139 -2.88 11.19 -5.35
N ALA A 140 -2.97 10.05 -6.03
CA ALA A 140 -4.07 9.72 -6.92
C ALA A 140 -5.40 9.63 -6.16
N ILE A 141 -5.42 9.04 -4.96
CA ILE A 141 -6.62 8.97 -4.12
C ILE A 141 -7.07 10.38 -3.69
N LEU A 142 -6.14 11.24 -3.27
CA LEU A 142 -6.46 12.63 -2.96
C LEU A 142 -7.01 13.39 -4.18
N ALA A 143 -6.43 13.19 -5.35
CA ALA A 143 -6.91 13.80 -6.60
C ALA A 143 -8.33 13.32 -6.94
N ALA A 144 -8.62 12.01 -6.81
CA ALA A 144 -9.96 11.48 -7.03
C ALA A 144 -10.97 11.98 -5.98
N LEU A 145 -10.56 12.12 -4.71
CA LEU A 145 -11.39 12.72 -3.67
C LEU A 145 -11.71 14.18 -3.98
N LEU A 146 -10.73 14.95 -4.47
CA LEU A 146 -10.93 16.33 -4.91
C LEU A 146 -11.87 16.37 -6.13
N GLN A 147 -11.65 15.53 -7.15
CA GLN A 147 -12.51 15.46 -8.32
C GLN A 147 -13.96 15.11 -7.93
N ARG A 148 -14.15 14.19 -7.00
CA ARG A 148 -15.46 13.81 -6.45
C ARG A 148 -16.20 14.99 -5.83
N THR A 149 -15.52 16.00 -5.28
CA THR A 149 -16.19 17.20 -4.75
C THR A 149 -16.95 17.98 -5.84
N THR A 150 -16.49 17.86 -7.09
CA THR A 150 -17.11 18.50 -8.24
C THR A 150 -18.08 17.56 -8.96
N THR A 151 -17.70 16.29 -9.13
CA THR A 151 -18.46 15.33 -9.95
C THR A 151 -19.52 14.55 -9.17
N GLY A 152 -19.37 14.46 -7.84
CA GLY A 152 -20.16 13.59 -6.98
C GLY A 152 -19.91 12.08 -7.18
N LYS A 153 -18.96 11.69 -8.04
CA LYS A 153 -18.71 10.30 -8.43
C LYS A 153 -17.32 9.85 -7.98
N GLY A 154 -17.21 8.56 -7.63
CA GLY A 154 -15.92 7.92 -7.40
C GLY A 154 -15.23 7.53 -8.71
N GLU A 155 -13.96 7.18 -8.61
CA GLU A 155 -13.12 6.78 -9.74
C GLU A 155 -12.35 5.50 -9.40
N LYS A 156 -12.06 4.69 -10.42
CA LYS A 156 -11.13 3.55 -10.30
C LYS A 156 -9.73 4.05 -10.61
N ILE A 157 -8.83 3.89 -9.66
CA ILE A 157 -7.41 4.23 -9.81
C ILE A 157 -6.64 2.92 -9.96
N ASP A 158 -5.85 2.82 -11.03
CA ASP A 158 -4.91 1.72 -11.23
C ASP A 158 -3.48 2.27 -11.07
N CYS A 159 -2.73 1.70 -10.13
CA CYS A 159 -1.31 2.01 -9.92
C CYS A 159 -0.50 0.72 -10.01
N ASN A 160 0.66 0.76 -10.64
CA ASN A 160 1.56 -0.37 -10.72
C ASN A 160 2.99 0.08 -10.41
N LEU A 161 3.79 -0.82 -9.82
CA LEU A 161 5.16 -0.52 -9.38
C LEU A 161 6.09 -0.11 -10.54
N LEU A 162 5.86 -0.66 -11.75
CA LEU A 162 6.74 -0.45 -12.90
C LEU A 162 6.61 0.97 -13.50
N SER A 163 5.42 1.57 -13.40
CA SER A 163 5.14 2.91 -13.93
C SER A 163 5.44 4.03 -12.93
N THR A 164 5.96 3.70 -11.74
CA THR A 164 6.16 4.65 -10.62
C THR A 164 7.63 4.89 -10.28
N GLN A 165 8.53 4.56 -11.20
CA GLN A 165 9.98 4.74 -11.09
C GLN A 165 10.50 5.56 -12.27
#